data_AF-A0A3D3YSQ7-F1
#
_entry.id   AF-A0A3D3YSQ7-F1
#
_cell.length_a   1.000
_cell.length_b   1.000
_cell.length_c   1.000
_cell.angle_alpha   90.00
_cell.angle_beta   90.00
_cell.angle_gamma   90.00
#
_symmetry.space_group_name_H-M   'P 1'
#
loop_
_entity.id
_entity.type
_entity.pdbx_description
1 polymer ?
#
loop_
_entity_poly.entity_id
_entity_poly.type
_entity_poly.pdbx_seq_one_letter_code
_entity_poly.pdbx_strand_id
1 'polypeptide(L)' 'MGTAMAIHLSRAGNDTVLWASEFDARVLPVLNDERRHPALSEHLPDGLKVMGPEQLDAAAEGVDVAVMGAHS' A
#
# COMPACT_ATOMS: atom_id res chain seq x y z
N MET A 1 7.24 -6.63 -3.02
CA MET A 1 6.39 -7.66 -2.38
C MET A 1 5.21 -7.04 -1.62
N GLY A 2 5.42 -6.01 -0.79
CA GLY A 2 4.36 -5.41 0.04
C GLY A 2 3.07 -5.05 -0.71
N THR A 3 3.16 -4.37 -1.86
CA THR A 3 1.98 -3.99 -2.66
C THR A 3 1.15 -5.17 -3.14
N ALA A 4 1.78 -6.27 -3.58
CA ALA A 4 1.06 -7.45 -4.04
C ALA A 4 0.26 -8.10 -2.91
N MET A 5 0.85 -8.18 -1.71
CA MET A 5 0.17 -8.69 -0.54
C MET A 5 -1.00 -7.79 -0.11
N ALA A 6 -0.81 -6.46 -0.11
CA ALA A 6 -1.87 -5.51 0.20
C ALA A 6 -3.07 -5.63 -0.77
N ILE A 7 -2.80 -5.86 -2.06
CA ILE A 7 -3.85 -6.13 -3.06
C ILE A 7 -4.66 -7.38 -2.69
N HIS A 8 -3.98 -8.49 -2.36
CA HIS A 8 -4.67 -9.74 -2.03
C HIS A 8 -5.44 -9.65 -0.70
N LEU A 9 -4.88 -8.99 0.32
CA LEU A 9 -5.57 -8.77 1.61
C LEU A 9 -6.84 -7.95 1.45
N SER A 10 -6.76 -6.85 0.68
CA SER A 10 -7.93 -6.01 0.39
C SER A 10 -9.01 -6.78 -0.37
N ARG A 11 -8.64 -7.59 -1.37
CA ARG A 11 -9.59 -8.42 -2.12
C ARG A 11 -10.23 -9.54 -1.30
N ALA A 12 -9.54 -10.00 -0.26
CA ALA A 12 -10.09 -10.94 0.71
C ALA A 12 -11.08 -10.27 1.70
N GLY A 13 -11.30 -8.96 1.58
CA GLY A 13 -12.26 -8.21 2.40
C GLY A 13 -11.67 -7.63 3.69
N ASN A 14 -10.34 -7.62 3.83
CA ASN A 14 -9.69 -7.01 4.99
C ASN A 14 -9.56 -5.50 4.79
N ASP A 15 -9.83 -4.71 5.82
CA ASP A 15 -9.50 -3.29 5.83
C ASP A 15 -7.97 -3.14 5.81
N THR A 16 -7.46 -2.67 4.67
CA THR A 16 -6.04 -2.74 4.35
C THR A 16 -5.55 -1.35 3.95
N VAL A 17 -4.47 -0.91 4.58
CA VAL A 17 -3.73 0.29 4.22
C VAL A 17 -2.36 -0.09 3.69
N LEU A 18 -1.98 0.47 2.54
CA LEU A 18 -0.61 0.43 2.03
C LEU A 18 0.07 1.76 2.34
N TRP A 19 1.01 1.76 3.28
CA TRP A 19 1.88 2.90 3.54
C TRP A 19 3.15 2.81 2.69
N ALA A 20 3.54 3.94 2.11
CA ALA A 20 4.72 4.10 1.29
C ALA A 20 5.71 5.06 1.97
N SER A 21 6.98 4.66 2.02
CA SER A 21 8.07 5.43 2.62
C SER A 21 8.59 6.51 1.67
N GLU A 22 9.51 7.35 2.15
CA GLU A 22 10.19 8.36 1.31
C GLU A 22 10.91 7.74 0.10
N PHE A 23 11.37 6.49 0.23
CA PHE A 23 12.05 5.76 -0.85
C PHE A 23 11.10 5.32 -1.96
N ASP A 24 9.79 5.29 -1.68
CA ASP A 24 8.74 4.93 -2.62
C ASP A 24 8.19 6.14 -3.41
N ALA A 25 8.76 7.33 -3.21
CA ALA A 25 8.27 8.59 -3.80
C ALA A 25 8.11 8.56 -5.33
N ARG A 26 8.90 7.74 -6.04
CA ARG A 26 8.80 7.59 -7.50
C ARG A 26 7.58 6.77 -7.95
N VAL A 27 7.10 5.88 -7.08
CA VAL A 27 6.03 4.93 -7.39
C VAL A 27 4.69 5.41 -6.83
N LEU A 28 4.73 6.21 -5.76
CA LEU A 28 3.54 6.71 -5.08
C LEU A 28 2.54 7.46 -5.97
N PRO A 29 2.94 8.34 -6.92
CA PRO A 29 1.98 8.98 -7.83
C PRO A 29 1.22 7.97 -8.69
N VAL A 30 1.92 6.97 -9.26
CA VAL A 30 1.29 5.93 -10.10
C VAL A 30 0.34 5.04 -9.27
N LEU A 31 0.67 4.77 -8.00
CA LEU A 31 -0.21 4.02 -7.09
C LEU A 31 -1.50 4.78 -6.76
N ASN A 32 -1.42 6.10 -6.63
CA ASN A 32 -2.57 6.94 -6.31
C ASN A 32 -3.42 7.23 -7.55
N ASP A 33 -2.78 7.69 -8.63
CA ASP A 33 -3.46 8.24 -9.80
C ASP A 33 -3.90 7.14 -10.78
N GLU A 34 -3.02 6.18 -11.05
CA GLU A 34 -3.27 5.09 -12.00
C GLU A 34 -3.75 3.81 -11.30
N ARG A 35 -3.79 3.80 -9.95
CA ARG A 35 -4.15 2.62 -9.14
C ARG A 35 -3.35 1.40 -9.56
N ARG A 36 -2.06 1.56 -9.85
CA ARG A 36 -1.19 0.48 -10.36
C ARG A 36 0.22 0.56 -9.81
N HIS A 37 0.82 -0.59 -9.55
CA HIS A 37 2.25 -0.68 -9.27
C HIS A 37 3.02 -1.02 -10.56
N PRO A 38 4.09 -0.30 -10.94
CA PRO A 38 4.80 -0.50 -12.22
C PRO A 38 5.35 -1.92 -12.43
N ALA A 39 5.75 -2.58 -11.35
CA ALA A 39 6.27 -3.95 -11.38
C ALA A 39 5.19 -5.04 -11.29
N LEU A 40 3.92 -4.69 -11.22
CA LEU A 40 2.79 -5.63 -11.13
C LEU A 40 1.87 -5.47 -12.34
N SER A 41 1.32 -6.58 -12.83
CA SER A 41 0.31 -6.57 -13.90
C SER A 41 -1.09 -6.20 -13.41
N GLU A 42 -1.31 -6.22 -12.09
CA GLU A 42 -2.61 -6.04 -11.47
C GLU A 42 -2.85 -4.60 -10.99
N HIS A 43 -4.11 -4.18 -11.02
CA HIS A 43 -4.56 -2.90 -10.45
C HIS A 43 -4.86 -3.05 -8.95
N LEU A 44 -4.63 -1.96 -8.22
CA LEU A 44 -5.00 -1.81 -6.84
C LEU A 44 -6.54 -1.78 -6.74
N PRO A 45 -7.16 -2.62 -5.89
CA PRO A 45 -8.61 -2.66 -5.73
C PRO A 45 -9.12 -1.36 -5.09
N ASP A 46 -10.31 -0.87 -5.44
CA ASP A 46 -10.82 0.43 -5.00
C ASP A 46 -10.82 0.63 -3.47
N GLY A 47 -11.00 -0.45 -2.70
CA GLY A 47 -10.97 -0.43 -1.24
C GLY A 47 -9.57 -0.32 -0.60
N LEU A 48 -8.49 -0.47 -1.37
CA LEU A 48 -7.12 -0.36 -0.83
C LEU A 48 -6.71 1.10 -0.68
N LYS A 49 -6.62 1.58 0.56
CA LYS A 49 -6.12 2.92 0.90
C LYS A 49 -4.61 2.96 0.74
N VAL A 50 -4.11 3.97 0.03
CA VAL A 50 -2.67 4.23 -0.13
C VAL A 50 -2.32 5.50 0.62
N MET A 51 -1.25 5.46 1.41
CA MET A 51 -0.78 6.56 2.25
C MET A 51 0.69 6.85 2.00
N GLY A 52 1.05 8.13 2.07
CA GLY A 52 2.41 8.61 1.86
C GLY A 52 3.26 8.66 3.13
N PRO A 53 4.52 9.12 3.00
CA PRO A 53 5.53 9.03 4.05
C PRO A 53 5.12 9.72 5.35
N GLU A 54 4.54 10.91 5.25
CA GLU A 54 4.09 11.74 6.39
C GLU A 54 2.86 11.19 7.12
N GLN A 55 2.28 10.09 6.64
CA GLN A 55 1.02 9.54 7.13
C GLN A 55 1.21 8.23 7.89
N LEU A 56 2.43 7.90 8.34
CA LEU A 56 2.71 6.64 9.04
C LEU A 56 1.83 6.46 10.28
N ASP A 57 1.69 7.49 11.12
CA ASP A 57 0.88 7.41 12.34
C ASP A 57 -0.59 7.11 12.01
N ALA A 58 -1.13 7.78 10.98
CA ALA A 58 -2.49 7.55 10.50
C ALA A 58 -2.66 6.18 9.81
N ALA A 59 -1.59 5.63 9.21
CA ALA A 59 -1.60 4.30 8.60
C ALA A 59 -1.57 3.18 9.65
N ALA A 60 -0.98 3.44 10.82
CA ALA A 60 -0.84 2.48 11.91
C ALA A 60 -2.01 2.54 12.91
N GLU A 61 -2.83 3.58 12.87
CA GLU A 61 -3.95 3.76 13.78
C GLU A 61 -4.95 2.59 13.69
N GLY A 62 -5.17 1.89 14.81
CA GLY A 62 -6.13 0.78 14.89
C GLY A 62 -5.72 -0.49 14.15
N VAL A 63 -4.47 -0.60 13.68
CA VAL A 63 -3.98 -1.79 12.96
C VAL A 63 -3.73 -2.95 13.91
N ASP A 64 -4.41 -4.08 13.66
CA ASP A 64 -4.18 -5.34 14.40
C ASP A 64 -2.86 -6.04 13.98
N VAL A 65 -2.49 -5.91 12.70
CA VAL A 65 -1.32 -6.59 12.11
C VAL A 65 -0.59 -5.65 11.15
N ALA A 66 0.69 -5.40 11.43
CA ALA A 66 1.58 -4.68 10.53
C ALA A 66 2.54 -5.65 9.83
N VAL A 67 2.69 -5.52 8.51
CA VAL A 67 3.65 -6.32 7.73
C VAL A 67 4.69 -5.40 7.09
N MET A 68 5.96 -5.67 7.38
CA MET A 68 7.08 -4.94 6.80
C MET A 68 7.38 -5.47 5.39
N GLY A 69 6.90 -4.75 4.38
CA GLY A 69 7.09 -5.06 2.96
C GLY A 69 8.38 -4.48 2.35
N ALA A 70 9.38 -4.15 3.18
CA ALA A 70 10.62 -3.48 2.79
C ALA A 70 11.83 -4.42 2.86
N HIS A 71 12.92 -4.03 2.20
CA HIS A 71 14.21 -4.71 2.26
C HIS A 71 15.21 -3.88 3.09
N SER A 72 16.16 -4.55 3.75
CA SER A 72 17.22 -3.93 4.58
C SER A 72 18.34 -3.27 3.80
#